data_AF-A0A7W3MVV2-F1
#
_entry.id   AF-A0A7W3MVV2-F1
#
_cell.length_a   1.000
_cell.length_b   1.000
_cell.length_c   1.000
_cell.angle_alpha   90.00
_cell.angle_beta   90.00
_cell.angle_gamma   90.00
#
_symmetry.space_group_name_H-M   'P 1'
#
loop_
_entity.id
_entity.type
_entity.pdbx_description
1 polymer ?
#
loop_
_entity_poly.entity_id
_entity_poly.type
_entity_poly.pdbx_seq_one_letter_code
_entity_poly.pdbx_strand_id
1 'polypeptide(L)'
;MSVDPAVPRLRPAGLGLLKPPAVPSGDLFSWTVIEALGDPAAGAPPALGAVGVCGDRARAMRHMEQALLDAPVRAFGLLHKVCIGWTGGYRYDRLLAKMRVDRRIRAVLVEEWEPTSTVDPAGDLFAEITRFAGRNAA
;
A
#
# COMPACT_ATOMS: atom_id res chain seq x y z
N MET A 1 -40.09 17.18 -50.76
CA MET A 1 -38.68 17.39 -50.33
C MET A 1 -38.76 17.85 -48.88
N SER A 2 -38.96 16.91 -47.97
CA SER A 2 -38.01 16.31 -47.01
C SER A 2 -37.54 17.29 -45.93
N VAL A 3 -38.01 16.98 -44.72
CA VAL A 3 -37.81 17.63 -43.41
C VAL A 3 -36.40 17.36 -42.86
N ASP A 4 -35.84 18.37 -42.21
CA ASP A 4 -34.69 18.36 -41.29
C ASP A 4 -34.98 17.49 -40.03
N PRO A 5 -34.06 17.23 -39.08
CA PRO A 5 -32.61 17.09 -39.08
C PRO A 5 -32.16 15.72 -38.50
N ALA A 6 -30.95 15.25 -38.79
CA ALA A 6 -30.33 14.20 -38.00
C ALA A 6 -28.85 14.51 -37.77
N VAL A 7 -28.61 15.32 -36.74
CA VAL A 7 -27.36 15.26 -35.97
C VAL A 7 -27.11 13.78 -35.65
N PRO A 8 -25.94 13.21 -35.99
CA PRO A 8 -25.63 11.85 -35.59
C PRO A 8 -25.65 11.80 -34.06
N ARG A 9 -26.66 11.11 -33.51
CA ARG A 9 -26.66 10.75 -32.09
C ARG A 9 -25.37 9.97 -31.85
N LEU A 10 -24.46 10.54 -31.07
CA LEU A 10 -23.41 9.81 -30.39
C LEU A 10 -24.08 8.63 -29.69
N ARG A 11 -23.96 7.44 -30.28
CA ARG A 11 -24.22 6.21 -29.55
C ARG A 11 -23.24 6.22 -28.37
N PRO A 12 -23.67 5.91 -27.14
CA PRO A 12 -22.71 5.66 -26.08
C PRO A 12 -21.77 4.59 -26.63
N ALA A 13 -20.46 4.87 -26.62
CA ALA A 13 -19.46 3.86 -26.87
C ALA A 13 -19.73 2.76 -25.85
N GLY A 14 -20.46 1.73 -26.29
CA GLY A 14 -20.80 0.58 -25.48
C GLY A 14 -19.49 0.05 -24.96
N LEU A 15 -19.41 -0.08 -23.62
CA LEU A 15 -18.50 -0.95 -22.88
C LEU A 15 -17.40 -1.54 -23.77
N GLY A 16 -16.48 -0.68 -24.20
CA GLY A 16 -15.17 -1.12 -24.57
C GLY A 16 -14.65 -1.64 -23.26
N LEU A 17 -14.74 -2.95 -23.06
CA LEU A 17 -13.94 -3.67 -22.08
C LEU A 17 -12.54 -3.11 -22.29
N LEU A 18 -12.16 -2.13 -21.45
CA LEU A 18 -10.81 -1.64 -21.37
C LEU A 18 -10.04 -2.92 -21.19
N LYS A 19 -9.27 -3.29 -22.22
CA LYS A 19 -8.36 -4.42 -22.16
C LYS A 19 -7.70 -4.29 -20.79
N PRO A 20 -7.95 -5.22 -19.84
CA PRO A 20 -7.44 -5.04 -18.50
C PRO A 20 -5.95 -4.74 -18.66
N PRO A 21 -5.43 -3.66 -18.05
CA PRO A 21 -4.03 -3.27 -18.22
C PRO A 21 -3.23 -4.54 -18.03
N ALA A 22 -2.42 -4.90 -19.04
CA ALA A 22 -1.72 -6.18 -19.09
C ALA A 22 -1.14 -6.41 -17.69
N VAL A 23 -1.76 -7.34 -16.95
CA VAL A 23 -1.47 -7.50 -15.52
C VAL A 23 0.01 -7.81 -15.50
N PRO A 24 0.86 -6.97 -14.86
CA PRO A 24 2.27 -7.28 -14.79
C PRO A 24 2.34 -8.66 -14.16
N SER A 25 2.82 -9.65 -14.90
CA SER A 25 2.95 -11.03 -14.42
C SER A 25 4.11 -11.17 -13.42
N GLY A 26 4.50 -10.07 -12.79
CA GLY A 26 5.60 -9.95 -11.85
C GLY A 26 5.09 -9.53 -10.48
N ASP A 27 5.94 -9.76 -9.49
CA ASP A 27 5.65 -9.41 -8.11
C ASP A 27 5.42 -7.89 -7.97
N LEU A 28 4.36 -7.51 -7.24
CA LEU A 28 4.08 -6.12 -6.88
C LEU A 28 4.32 -5.93 -5.39
N PHE A 29 4.85 -4.77 -5.05
CA PHE A 29 5.20 -4.40 -3.69
C PHE A 29 4.54 -3.07 -3.34
N SER A 30 3.68 -3.08 -2.31
CA SER A 30 3.07 -1.88 -1.75
C SER A 30 3.89 -1.44 -0.54
N TRP A 31 4.26 -0.17 -0.48
CA TRP A 31 4.90 0.43 0.68
C TRP A 31 4.05 1.56 1.24
N THR A 32 3.97 1.63 2.57
CA THR A 32 3.12 2.58 3.30
C THR A 32 3.88 3.13 4.49
N VAL A 33 3.93 4.46 4.64
CA VAL A 33 4.39 5.12 5.86
C VAL A 33 3.20 5.32 6.81
N ILE A 34 3.32 4.82 8.03
CA ILE A 34 2.38 5.07 9.13
C ILE A 34 2.99 6.16 10.00
N GLU A 35 2.35 7.33 10.06
CA GLU A 35 2.82 8.47 10.87
C GLU A 35 2.29 8.41 12.30
N ALA A 36 1.08 7.88 12.47
CA ALA A 36 0.48 7.58 13.76
C ALA A 36 -0.47 6.37 13.64
N LEU A 37 -0.58 5.58 14.70
CA LEU A 37 -1.36 4.34 14.70
C LEU A 37 -2.88 4.55 14.78
N GLY A 38 -3.32 5.75 15.17
CA GLY A 38 -4.71 5.96 15.57
C GLY A 38 -5.02 5.28 16.91
N ASP A 39 -6.29 5.31 17.28
CA ASP A 39 -6.83 4.64 18.47
C ASP A 39 -8.04 3.79 18.04
N PRO A 40 -7.86 2.47 17.89
CA PRO A 40 -8.95 1.58 17.51
C PRO A 40 -10.12 1.58 18.49
N ALA A 41 -9.89 1.79 19.79
CA ALA A 41 -10.95 1.81 20.81
C ALA A 41 -11.83 3.06 20.67
N ALA A 42 -11.23 4.16 20.21
CA ALA A 42 -11.94 5.38 19.84
C ALA A 42 -12.44 5.38 18.38
N GLY A 43 -12.23 4.30 17.62
CA GLY A 43 -12.55 4.23 16.19
C GLY A 43 -11.69 5.16 15.31
N ALA A 44 -10.57 5.67 15.84
CA ALA A 44 -9.67 6.55 15.13
C ALA A 44 -8.71 5.72 14.24
N PRO A 45 -8.73 5.89 12.91
CA PRO A 45 -7.87 5.13 12.01
C PRO A 45 -6.40 5.59 12.12
N PRO A 46 -5.45 4.77 11.66
CA PRO A 46 -4.06 5.18 11.52
C PRO A 46 -3.92 6.37 10.57
N ALA A 47 -3.04 7.31 10.93
CA ALA A 47 -2.61 8.37 10.04
C ALA A 47 -1.54 7.84 9.09
N LEU A 48 -1.85 7.89 7.80
CA LEU A 48 -0.95 7.45 6.73
C LEU A 48 -0.20 8.65 6.15
N GLY A 49 1.10 8.48 5.94
CA GLY A 49 1.93 9.39 5.18
C GLY A 49 1.99 8.97 3.71
N ALA A 50 3.18 9.04 3.13
CA ALA A 50 3.40 8.62 1.75
C ALA A 50 3.15 7.11 1.55
N VAL A 51 2.56 6.78 0.40
CA VAL A 51 2.25 5.40 -0.03
C VAL A 51 2.61 5.21 -1.49
N GLY A 52 2.92 3.98 -1.90
CA GLY A 52 3.18 3.67 -3.30
C GLY A 52 3.22 2.19 -3.61
N VAL A 53 3.17 1.87 -4.90
CA VAL A 53 3.28 0.49 -5.42
C VAL A 53 4.36 0.42 -6.48
N CYS A 54 5.15 -0.64 -6.46
CA CYS A 54 6.28 -0.84 -7.36
C CYS A 54 6.43 -2.33 -7.74
N GLY A 55 6.81 -2.61 -8.99
CA GLY A 55 7.13 -3.98 -9.44
C GLY A 55 8.54 -4.46 -9.08
N ASP A 56 9.25 -3.76 -8.19
CA ASP A 56 10.60 -4.10 -7.75
C ASP A 56 10.75 -3.84 -6.24
N ARG A 57 11.20 -4.86 -5.50
CA ARG A 57 11.31 -4.82 -4.03
C ARG A 57 12.32 -3.78 -3.57
N ALA A 58 13.50 -3.73 -4.19
CA ALA A 58 14.59 -2.85 -3.77
C ALA A 58 14.22 -1.38 -3.97
N ARG A 59 13.56 -1.05 -5.08
CA ARG A 59 13.05 0.29 -5.37
C ARG A 59 11.93 0.69 -4.42
N ALA A 60 11.02 -0.23 -4.06
CA ALA A 60 10.00 0.04 -3.05
C ALA A 60 10.63 0.38 -1.69
N MET A 61 11.64 -0.38 -1.26
CA MET A 61 12.39 -0.10 -0.02
C MET A 61 13.07 1.27 -0.04
N ARG A 62 13.73 1.66 -1.14
CA ARG A 62 14.35 2.99 -1.27
C ARG A 62 13.34 4.13 -1.22
N HIS A 63 12.18 3.98 -1.86
CA HIS A 63 11.13 5.01 -1.79
C HIS A 63 10.57 5.15 -0.37
N MET A 64 10.35 4.03 0.30
CA MET A 64 9.89 4.01 1.70
C MET A 64 10.93 4.64 2.64
N GLU A 65 12.21 4.31 2.45
CA GLU A 65 13.32 4.91 3.20
C GLU A 65 13.32 6.44 3.07
N GLN A 66 13.29 6.95 1.84
CA GLN A 66 13.25 8.39 1.59
C GLN A 66 12.03 9.04 2.25
N ALA A 67 10.86 8.42 2.11
CA ALA A 67 9.64 8.93 2.73
C ALA A 67 9.71 8.95 4.27
N LEU A 68 10.38 7.97 4.88
CA LEU A 68 10.56 7.92 6.34
C LEU A 68 11.53 8.96 6.88
N LEU A 69 12.51 9.38 6.08
CA LEU A 69 13.42 10.48 6.45
C LEU A 69 12.65 11.81 6.57
N ASP A 70 11.63 12.01 5.73
CA ASP A 70 10.80 13.20 5.70
C ASP A 70 9.61 13.12 6.69
N ALA A 71 9.29 11.93 7.19
CA ALA A 71 8.16 11.67 8.08
C ALA A 71 8.41 12.10 9.55
N PRO A 72 7.37 12.15 10.40
CA PRO A 72 7.52 12.41 11.84
C PRO A 72 8.44 11.40 12.56
N VAL A 73 9.01 11.80 13.72
CA VAL A 73 10.02 11.03 14.48
C VAL A 73 9.59 9.60 14.86
N ARG A 74 8.28 9.34 14.93
CA ARG A 74 7.72 8.03 15.32
C ARG A 74 7.12 7.26 14.15
N ALA A 75 7.28 7.76 12.93
CA ALA A 75 6.78 7.08 11.76
C ALA A 75 7.53 5.78 11.50
N PHE A 76 6.83 4.81 10.92
CA PHE A 76 7.43 3.56 10.46
C PHE A 76 6.81 3.16 9.12
N GLY A 77 7.60 2.48 8.31
CA GLY A 77 7.21 2.02 7.00
C GLY A 77 6.90 0.53 7.03
N LEU A 78 5.92 0.11 6.25
CA LEU A 78 5.59 -1.29 6.02
C LEU A 78 5.66 -1.58 4.53
N LEU A 79 6.38 -2.64 4.17
CA LEU A 79 6.45 -3.16 2.82
C LEU A 79 5.67 -4.47 2.72
N HIS A 80 4.73 -4.55 1.80
CA HIS A 80 3.95 -5.74 1.53
C HIS A 80 4.13 -6.23 0.10
N LYS A 81 4.08 -7.55 -0.10
CA LYS A 81 3.73 -8.13 -1.40
C LYS A 81 2.24 -7.95 -1.62
N VAL A 82 1.87 -7.49 -2.81
CA VAL A 82 0.47 -7.34 -3.23
C VAL A 82 0.25 -8.02 -4.58
N CYS A 83 -0.98 -8.43 -4.83
CA CYS A 83 -1.41 -8.95 -6.12
C CYS A 83 -2.59 -8.11 -6.63
N ILE A 84 -2.76 -8.01 -7.94
CA ILE A 84 -3.95 -7.38 -8.51
C ILE A 84 -5.14 -8.32 -8.30
N GLY A 85 -6.13 -7.84 -7.53
CA GLY A 85 -7.40 -8.53 -7.29
C GLY A 85 -8.34 -8.44 -8.48
N TRP A 86 -9.21 -9.44 -8.61
CA TRP A 86 -10.12 -9.59 -9.75
C TRP A 86 -11.14 -8.44 -9.90
N THR A 87 -11.38 -7.67 -8.83
CA THR A 87 -12.31 -6.52 -8.81
C THR A 87 -11.63 -5.18 -9.07
N GLY A 88 -10.37 -5.14 -9.48
CA GLY A 88 -9.67 -3.89 -9.84
C GLY A 88 -8.99 -3.16 -8.67
N GLY A 89 -8.58 -3.89 -7.62
CA GLY A 89 -7.82 -3.36 -6.48
C GLY A 89 -6.59 -4.21 -6.15
N TYR A 90 -5.86 -3.86 -5.08
CA TYR A 90 -4.75 -4.67 -4.58
C TYR A 90 -5.19 -5.59 -3.46
N ARG A 91 -4.85 -6.87 -3.56
CA ARG A 91 -4.91 -7.82 -2.45
C ARG A 91 -3.54 -7.88 -1.79
N TYR A 92 -3.48 -7.57 -0.50
CA TYR A 92 -2.28 -7.75 0.30
C TYR A 92 -2.04 -9.24 0.51
N ASP A 93 -0.83 -9.69 0.19
CA ASP A 93 -0.43 -11.10 0.25
C ASP A 93 0.47 -11.37 1.45
N ARG A 94 1.46 -10.51 1.72
CA ARG A 94 2.37 -10.71 2.85
C ARG A 94 3.05 -9.42 3.27
N LEU A 95 3.24 -9.22 4.58
CA LEU A 95 4.19 -8.23 5.09
C LEU A 95 5.63 -8.75 4.96
N LEU A 96 6.47 -8.05 4.21
CA LEU A 96 7.85 -8.47 3.90
C LEU A 96 8.89 -7.75 4.74
N ALA A 97 8.65 -6.48 5.06
CA ALA A 97 9.59 -5.69 5.84
C ALA A 97 8.90 -4.57 6.60
N LYS A 98 9.49 -4.22 7.73
CA LYS A 98 9.18 -3.03 8.52
C LYS A 98 10.43 -2.20 8.63
N MET A 99 10.26 -0.89 8.47
CA MET A 99 11.37 0.05 8.47
C MET A 99 11.09 1.18 9.44
N ARG A 100 12.11 1.62 10.18
CA ARG A 100 12.07 2.83 11.01
C ARG A 100 13.39 3.57 10.94
N VAL A 101 13.35 4.89 11.10
CA VAL A 101 14.57 5.69 11.19
C VAL A 101 14.94 5.86 12.66
N ASP A 102 16.14 5.41 13.03
CA ASP A 102 16.76 5.76 14.30
C ASP A 102 17.59 7.03 14.12
N ARG A 103 17.01 8.16 14.53
CA ARG A 103 17.64 9.48 14.42
C ARG A 103 18.83 9.67 15.36
N ARG A 104 18.98 8.85 16.42
CA ARG A 104 20.12 8.95 17.35
C ARG A 104 21.40 8.49 16.69
N ILE A 105 21.32 7.37 15.95
CA ILE A 105 22.45 6.79 15.22
C ILE A 105 22.43 7.15 13.73
N ARG A 106 21.47 7.97 13.29
CA ARG A 106 21.25 8.35 11.88
C ARG A 106 21.22 7.14 10.94
N ALA A 107 20.53 6.09 11.36
CA ALA A 107 20.45 4.84 10.61
C ALA A 107 18.99 4.43 10.35
N VAL A 108 18.80 3.69 9.28
CA VAL A 108 17.54 3.04 8.95
C VAL A 108 17.60 1.62 9.49
N LEU A 109 16.63 1.27 10.34
CA LEU A 109 16.50 -0.05 10.91
C LEU A 109 15.43 -0.79 10.13
N VAL A 110 15.80 -1.95 9.58
CA VAL A 110 14.93 -2.81 8.79
C VAL A 110 14.77 -4.14 9.51
N GLU A 111 13.52 -4.54 9.72
CA GLU A 111 13.14 -5.88 10.14
C GLU A 111 12.52 -6.56 8.92
N GLU A 112 13.18 -7.60 8.39
CA GLU A 112 12.69 -8.38 7.25
C GLU A 112 12.13 -9.72 7.74
N TRP A 113 11.04 -10.16 7.11
CA TRP A 113 10.45 -11.47 7.37
C TRP A 113 10.64 -12.37 6.16
N GLU A 114 11.14 -13.58 6.43
CA GLU A 114 11.26 -14.60 5.39
C GLU A 114 9.90 -15.21 5.01
N PRO A 115 9.75 -15.69 3.76
CA PRO A 115 8.57 -16.37 3.24
C PRO A 115 8.12 -17.67 3.92
N THR A 116 7.98 -17.77 5.24
CA THR A 116 7.39 -18.99 5.83
C THR A 116 5.88 -18.92 5.68
N SER A 117 5.35 -19.59 4.63
CA SER A 117 3.93 -19.67 4.30
C SER A 117 3.08 -20.09 5.49
N THR A 118 2.11 -19.27 5.91
CA THR A 118 0.77 -19.65 6.48
C THR A 118 0.01 -18.51 7.18
N VAL A 119 0.57 -17.31 7.35
CA VAL A 119 -0.13 -16.23 8.09
C VAL A 119 -1.10 -15.44 7.21
N ASP A 120 -2.30 -15.19 7.74
CA ASP A 120 -3.40 -14.44 7.11
C ASP A 120 -2.98 -12.98 6.78
N PRO A 121 -2.98 -12.56 5.50
CA PRO A 121 -2.37 -11.31 5.04
C PRO A 121 -3.01 -10.01 5.56
N ALA A 122 -4.33 -10.02 5.76
CA ALA A 122 -5.06 -8.83 6.25
C ALA A 122 -4.89 -8.66 7.76
N GLY A 123 -4.64 -9.78 8.45
CA GLY A 123 -4.24 -9.80 9.85
C GLY A 123 -2.95 -9.05 10.08
N ASP A 124 -1.97 -9.10 9.16
CA ASP A 124 -0.63 -8.55 9.42
C ASP A 124 -0.57 -7.02 9.48
N LEU A 125 -1.26 -6.28 8.62
CA LEU A 125 -1.24 -4.80 8.71
C LEU A 125 -1.89 -4.32 10.02
N PHE A 126 -3.09 -4.82 10.33
CA PHE A 126 -3.83 -4.43 11.53
C PHE A 126 -3.19 -5.01 12.80
N ALA A 127 -2.71 -6.26 12.78
CA ALA A 127 -2.00 -6.86 13.91
C ALA A 127 -0.67 -6.16 14.14
N GLU A 128 0.06 -5.74 13.11
CA GLU A 128 1.33 -5.04 13.30
C GLU A 128 1.12 -3.60 13.80
N ILE A 129 0.09 -2.90 13.31
CA ILE A 129 -0.38 -1.64 13.89
C ILE A 129 -0.75 -1.84 15.36
N THR A 130 -1.51 -2.89 15.68
CA THR A 130 -1.96 -3.20 17.06
C THR A 130 -0.79 -3.59 17.97
N ARG A 131 0.17 -4.42 17.50
CA ARG A 131 1.38 -4.79 18.25
C ARG A 131 2.24 -3.57 18.52
N PHE A 132 2.38 -2.66 17.55
CA PHE A 132 3.14 -1.43 17.77
C PHE A 132 2.44 -0.49 18.76
N ALA A 133 1.10 -0.43 18.74
CA ALA A 133 0.33 0.35 19.72
C ALA A 133 0.55 -0.20 21.13
N GLY A 134 0.48 -1.52 21.29
CA GLY A 134 0.70 -2.19 22.59
C GLY A 134 2.13 -2.08 23.13
N ARG A 135 3.16 -2.05 22.28
CA ARG A 135 4.57 -1.92 22.72
C ARG A 135 4.99 -0.50 23.13
N ASN A 136 4.30 0.55 22.66
CA ASN A 136 4.60 1.94 23.00
C ASN A 136 3.66 2.53 24.07
N ALA A 137 2.68 1.76 24.54
CA ALA A 137 1.75 2.14 25.60
C ALA A 137 2.22 1.69 27.01
N ALA A 138 3.43 1.13 27.13
CA ALA A 138 4.04 0.65 28.36
C ALA A 138 5.23 1.52 28.78
#